data_AF-A0A1Y2DMH0-F1
#
_entry.id   AF-A0A1Y2DMH0-F1
#
_cell.length_a   1.000
_cell.length_b   1.000
_cell.length_c   1.000
_cell.angle_alpha   90.00
_cell.angle_beta   90.00
_cell.angle_gamma   90.00
#
_symmetry.space_group_name_H-M   'P 1'
#
loop_
_entity.id
_entity.type
_entity.pdbx_description
1 polymer ?
#
loop_
_entity_poly.entity_id
_entity_poly.type
_entity_poly.pdbx_seq_one_letter_code
_entity_poly.pdbx_strand_id
1 'polypeptide(L)'
;MDFDFFKVKLHGENDLSKSLKYPEVLEKITYSNMDSLEISLKLVEKDNKEKEINKIEQAMLYLSNDKSQNSYLLDSLDEGRYQLNLKDISIDNGDYSMIVRFSSPKKDYAPLEYKFGNMEVKYSIPEKKVDPNRAPTLMESEGPNFYPKPDQPHIFKPEPKAPNKVFAEFVFVLMFIPWCYLLFIWNKIGININGLFYNSKTFIFGVLFILSLCSIIGILVLFFIKLNLFQTLGALGIASIYTSIFGHLVLRQKADKRSAERKLKVKKSSSPPPPSSPKKETETEKEKDTKSN
;
A
#
# COMPACT_ATOMS: atom_id res chain seq x y z
N MET A 1 3.84 -69.25 -14.57
CA MET A 1 3.54 -68.26 -15.61
C MET A 1 4.85 -67.68 -16.08
N ASP A 2 5.01 -67.43 -17.36
CA ASP A 2 6.18 -66.79 -17.97
C ASP A 2 5.72 -65.88 -19.13
N PHE A 3 6.58 -64.95 -19.59
CA PHE A 3 6.27 -64.08 -20.72
C PHE A 3 6.97 -64.55 -21.99
N ASP A 4 6.24 -64.62 -23.10
CA ASP A 4 6.82 -64.96 -24.41
C ASP A 4 7.47 -63.71 -25.06
N PHE A 5 6.73 -62.60 -25.07
CA PHE A 5 7.28 -61.29 -25.46
C PHE A 5 6.63 -60.17 -24.65
N PHE A 6 7.38 -59.07 -24.52
CA PHE A 6 6.94 -57.84 -23.88
C PHE A 6 7.28 -56.64 -24.76
N LYS A 7 6.28 -55.89 -25.22
CA LYS A 7 6.46 -54.74 -26.11
C LYS A 7 5.97 -53.47 -25.43
N VAL A 8 6.85 -52.47 -25.39
CA VAL A 8 6.52 -51.12 -24.94
C VAL A 8 6.61 -50.20 -26.14
N LYS A 9 5.51 -49.49 -26.42
CA LYS A 9 5.49 -48.39 -27.36
C LYS A 9 5.16 -47.10 -26.63
N LEU A 10 5.96 -46.08 -26.86
CA LEU A 10 5.68 -44.73 -26.45
C LEU A 10 5.41 -43.93 -27.71
N HIS A 11 4.18 -43.47 -27.88
CA HIS A 11 3.75 -42.65 -29.01
C HIS A 11 3.68 -41.19 -28.54
N GLY A 12 4.61 -40.34 -29.00
CA GLY A 12 4.83 -39.01 -28.43
C GLY A 12 5.96 -38.23 -29.10
N GLU A 13 6.64 -37.36 -28.33
CA GLU A 13 7.77 -36.57 -28.83
C GLU A 13 8.99 -37.45 -29.24
N ASN A 14 9.19 -38.55 -28.52
CA ASN A 14 10.18 -39.58 -28.86
C ASN A 14 9.45 -40.91 -29.13
N ASP A 15 8.98 -41.10 -30.36
CA ASP A 15 8.31 -42.34 -30.76
C ASP A 15 9.27 -43.53 -30.58
N LEU A 16 9.02 -44.36 -29.56
CA LEU A 16 9.91 -45.44 -29.16
C LEU A 16 9.12 -46.74 -29.07
N SER A 17 9.45 -47.71 -29.93
CA SER A 17 8.92 -49.08 -29.87
C SER A 17 10.04 -50.05 -29.53
N LYS A 18 10.10 -50.55 -28.30
CA LYS A 18 11.05 -51.59 -27.86
C LYS A 18 10.31 -52.89 -27.56
N SER A 19 10.81 -53.99 -28.12
CA SER A 19 10.35 -55.35 -27.81
C SER A 19 11.44 -56.05 -27.01
N LEU A 20 11.07 -56.58 -25.86
CA LEU A 20 11.92 -57.24 -24.88
C LEU A 20 11.50 -58.70 -24.74
N LYS A 21 12.47 -59.57 -24.47
CA LYS A 21 12.21 -60.96 -24.05
C LYS A 21 12.37 -61.04 -22.55
N TYR A 22 11.56 -61.83 -21.86
CA TYR A 22 11.75 -62.02 -20.43
C TYR A 22 13.02 -62.84 -20.16
N PRO A 23 13.89 -62.47 -19.18
CA PRO A 23 13.77 -61.38 -18.20
C PRO A 23 14.66 -60.14 -18.52
N GLU A 24 14.56 -59.56 -19.72
CA GLU A 24 15.27 -58.32 -20.09
C GLU A 24 14.57 -57.07 -19.55
N VAL A 25 15.36 -56.14 -19.02
CA VAL A 25 14.88 -54.89 -18.43
C VAL A 25 15.03 -53.74 -19.44
N LEU A 26 13.99 -52.93 -19.57
CA LEU A 26 13.93 -51.72 -20.38
C LEU A 26 14.84 -50.63 -19.79
N GLU A 27 15.62 -49.99 -20.65
CA GLU A 27 16.31 -48.74 -20.33
C GLU A 27 15.32 -47.63 -19.97
N LYS A 28 15.81 -46.63 -19.22
CA LYS A 28 14.99 -45.52 -18.73
C LYS A 28 14.26 -44.80 -19.88
N ILE A 29 12.94 -44.70 -19.80
CA ILE A 29 12.10 -43.94 -20.76
C ILE A 29 11.62 -42.63 -20.13
N THR A 30 11.38 -41.60 -20.94
CA THR A 30 10.81 -40.33 -20.49
C THR A 30 9.38 -40.22 -21.01
N TYR A 31 8.43 -39.91 -20.12
CA TYR A 31 7.01 -39.74 -20.43
C TYR A 31 6.58 -38.29 -20.17
N SER A 32 5.95 -37.66 -21.16
CA SER A 32 5.39 -36.30 -21.07
C SER A 32 3.86 -36.29 -21.18
N ASN A 33 3.23 -35.14 -20.88
CA ASN A 33 1.77 -34.96 -20.94
C ASN A 33 1.18 -35.14 -22.35
N MET A 34 1.98 -35.06 -23.40
CA MET A 34 1.52 -35.24 -24.78
C MET A 34 1.71 -36.67 -25.29
N ASP A 35 2.39 -37.52 -24.51
CA ASP A 35 2.73 -38.87 -24.93
C ASP A 35 1.64 -39.87 -24.51
N SER A 36 1.47 -40.91 -25.33
CA SER A 36 0.63 -42.07 -25.04
C SER A 36 1.51 -43.31 -24.89
N LEU A 37 1.34 -44.02 -23.78
CA LEU A 37 2.10 -45.22 -23.46
C LEU A 37 1.24 -46.45 -23.75
N GLU A 38 1.64 -47.25 -24.72
CA GLU A 38 1.04 -48.53 -25.05
C GLU A 38 1.97 -49.67 -24.59
N ILE A 39 1.47 -50.52 -23.70
CA ILE A 39 2.17 -51.72 -23.26
C ILE A 39 1.39 -52.93 -23.74
N SER A 40 2.05 -53.83 -24.46
CA SER A 40 1.48 -55.11 -24.92
C SER A 40 2.37 -56.26 -24.50
N LEU A 41 1.80 -57.29 -23.91
CA LEU A 41 2.54 -58.47 -23.47
C LEU A 41 1.78 -59.74 -23.78
N LYS A 42 2.50 -60.87 -23.88
CA LYS A 42 1.90 -62.19 -24.08
C LYS A 42 2.32 -63.14 -22.97
N LEU A 43 1.34 -63.77 -22.35
CA LEU A 43 1.54 -64.65 -21.20
C LEU A 43 1.38 -66.13 -21.57
N VAL A 44 2.37 -66.94 -21.17
CA VAL A 44 2.46 -68.37 -21.45
C VAL A 44 2.73 -69.18 -20.18
N GLU A 45 2.50 -70.48 -20.25
CA GLU A 45 2.85 -71.40 -19.16
C GLU A 45 4.37 -71.64 -19.11
N LYS A 46 4.91 -71.78 -17.89
CA LYS A 46 6.37 -71.90 -17.68
C LYS A 46 6.93 -73.21 -18.27
N ASP A 47 6.14 -74.28 -18.21
CA ASP A 47 6.53 -75.63 -18.63
C ASP A 47 6.17 -75.93 -20.09
N ASN A 48 5.23 -75.18 -20.68
CA ASN A 48 4.84 -75.29 -22.09
C ASN A 48 4.57 -73.90 -22.70
N LYS A 49 5.50 -73.43 -23.53
CA LYS A 49 5.40 -72.13 -24.21
C LYS A 49 4.34 -72.06 -25.30
N GLU A 50 3.82 -73.19 -25.78
CA GLU A 50 2.72 -73.23 -26.76
C GLU A 50 1.34 -73.03 -26.09
N LYS A 51 1.26 -73.17 -24.76
CA LYS A 51 0.01 -73.00 -24.02
C LYS A 51 -0.11 -71.58 -23.47
N GLU A 52 -1.00 -70.83 -24.11
CA GLU A 52 -1.31 -69.44 -23.77
C GLU A 52 -2.27 -69.34 -22.59
N ILE A 53 -2.03 -68.35 -21.73
CA ILE A 53 -2.88 -68.10 -20.55
C ILE A 53 -3.84 -66.96 -20.87
N ASN A 54 -5.06 -67.31 -21.30
CA ASN A 54 -6.04 -66.34 -21.81
C ASN A 54 -6.86 -65.62 -20.74
N LYS A 55 -6.92 -66.14 -19.51
CA LYS A 55 -7.82 -65.59 -18.48
C LYS A 55 -7.16 -65.57 -17.10
N ILE A 56 -6.55 -64.45 -16.79
CA ILE A 56 -6.09 -64.10 -15.44
C ILE A 56 -7.04 -63.06 -14.85
N GLU A 57 -7.40 -63.26 -13.59
CA GLU A 57 -8.39 -62.45 -12.90
C GLU A 57 -7.80 -61.12 -12.38
N GLN A 58 -6.50 -61.09 -12.04
CA GLN A 58 -5.80 -59.87 -11.63
C GLN A 58 -4.58 -59.64 -12.54
N ALA A 59 -4.68 -58.68 -13.45
CA ALA A 59 -3.59 -58.21 -14.30
C ALA A 59 -3.41 -56.70 -14.11
N MET A 60 -2.33 -56.30 -13.46
CA MET A 60 -2.13 -54.90 -13.06
C MET A 60 -0.73 -54.40 -13.38
N LEU A 61 -0.64 -53.17 -13.88
CA LEU A 61 0.60 -52.40 -14.00
C LEU A 61 0.69 -51.43 -12.82
N TYR A 62 1.78 -51.49 -12.08
CA TYR A 62 2.11 -50.56 -11.03
C TYR A 62 3.19 -49.58 -11.51
N LEU A 63 2.93 -48.30 -11.30
CA LEU A 63 3.91 -47.23 -11.38
C LEU A 63 4.23 -46.81 -9.96
N SER A 64 5.40 -47.22 -9.47
CA SER A 64 5.80 -47.04 -8.08
C SER A 64 7.00 -46.09 -7.96
N ASN A 65 6.86 -45.10 -7.09
CA ASN A 65 7.90 -44.16 -6.67
C ASN A 65 7.91 -44.13 -5.13
N ASP A 66 8.96 -43.60 -4.51
CA ASP A 66 9.15 -43.51 -3.06
C ASP A 66 7.98 -42.82 -2.33
N LYS A 67 7.22 -41.98 -3.05
CA LYS A 67 6.09 -41.20 -2.52
C LYS A 67 4.72 -41.78 -2.84
N SER A 68 4.57 -42.51 -3.95
CA SER A 68 3.27 -42.88 -4.49
C SER A 68 3.34 -44.19 -5.27
N GLN A 69 2.33 -45.04 -5.11
CA GLN A 69 2.14 -46.23 -5.92
C GLN A 69 0.80 -46.15 -6.64
N ASN A 70 0.85 -45.98 -7.95
CA ASN A 70 -0.34 -45.92 -8.81
C ASN A 70 -0.50 -47.26 -9.54
N SER A 71 -1.73 -47.69 -9.75
CA SER A 71 -2.02 -48.98 -10.37
C SER A 71 -3.04 -48.87 -11.50
N TYR A 72 -2.79 -49.57 -12.60
CA TYR A 72 -3.60 -49.59 -13.81
C TYR A 72 -3.96 -51.03 -14.17
N LEU A 73 -5.20 -51.26 -14.60
CA LEU A 73 -5.67 -52.58 -15.03
C LEU A 73 -5.27 -52.84 -16.46
N LEU A 74 -4.74 -54.03 -16.76
CA LEU A 74 -4.48 -54.46 -18.13
C LEU A 74 -5.72 -55.12 -18.72
N ASP A 75 -6.04 -54.79 -19.96
CA ASP A 75 -7.11 -55.41 -20.73
C ASP A 75 -6.62 -56.75 -21.30
N SER A 76 -7.42 -57.81 -21.13
CA SER A 76 -7.16 -59.12 -21.72
C SER A 76 -7.68 -59.15 -23.16
N LEU A 77 -6.81 -59.49 -24.10
CA LEU A 77 -7.11 -59.70 -25.50
C LEU A 77 -7.09 -61.20 -25.83
N ASP A 78 -7.44 -61.54 -27.07
CA ASP A 78 -7.33 -62.92 -27.57
C ASP A 78 -5.87 -63.36 -27.70
N GLU A 79 -5.64 -64.68 -27.58
CA GLU A 79 -4.32 -65.34 -27.68
C GLU A 79 -3.34 -65.03 -26.53
N GLY A 80 -3.83 -64.92 -25.30
CA GLY A 80 -3.02 -64.72 -24.09
C GLY A 80 -2.33 -63.36 -24.04
N ARG A 81 -2.78 -62.41 -24.86
CA ARG A 81 -2.23 -61.05 -24.94
C ARG A 81 -2.93 -60.15 -23.93
N TYR A 82 -2.16 -59.30 -23.28
CA TYR A 82 -2.64 -58.23 -22.42
C TYR A 82 -2.15 -56.89 -22.93
N GLN A 83 -3.04 -55.91 -22.95
CA GLN A 83 -2.74 -54.57 -23.45
C GLN A 83 -3.15 -53.51 -22.44
N LEU A 84 -2.38 -52.43 -22.39
CA LEU A 84 -2.71 -51.22 -21.68
C LEU A 84 -2.37 -50.02 -22.55
N ASN A 85 -3.34 -49.13 -22.73
CA ASN A 85 -3.12 -47.82 -23.32
C ASN A 85 -3.34 -46.75 -22.24
N LEU A 86 -2.27 -46.03 -21.90
CA LEU A 86 -2.33 -44.91 -20.97
C LEU A 86 -2.13 -43.60 -21.73
N LYS A 87 -3.10 -42.71 -21.59
CA LYS A 87 -3.04 -41.34 -22.06
C LYS A 87 -3.41 -40.42 -20.90
N ASP A 88 -2.78 -39.26 -20.82
CA ASP A 88 -3.08 -38.21 -19.82
C ASP A 88 -3.00 -38.73 -18.37
N ILE A 89 -1.91 -39.43 -18.04
CA ILE A 89 -1.69 -40.00 -16.72
C ILE A 89 -1.61 -38.89 -15.65
N SER A 90 -2.46 -38.92 -14.62
CA SER A 90 -2.44 -37.94 -13.52
C SER A 90 -1.50 -38.36 -12.37
N ILE A 91 -0.20 -38.41 -12.66
CA ILE A 91 0.84 -38.76 -11.67
C ILE A 91 1.72 -37.51 -11.39
N ASP A 92 2.47 -37.49 -10.30
CA ASP A 92 3.44 -36.42 -10.03
C ASP A 92 4.71 -36.56 -10.89
N ASN A 93 5.46 -35.47 -11.05
CA ASN A 93 6.77 -35.53 -11.70
C ASN A 93 7.76 -36.33 -10.84
N GLY A 94 8.47 -37.27 -11.47
CA GLY A 94 9.48 -38.07 -10.78
C GLY A 94 9.86 -39.35 -11.51
N ASP A 95 10.74 -40.13 -10.89
CA ASP A 95 11.19 -41.43 -11.38
C ASP A 95 10.27 -42.54 -10.84
N TYR A 96 9.64 -43.27 -11.75
CA TYR A 96 8.74 -44.37 -11.45
C TYR A 96 9.34 -45.70 -11.91
N SER A 97 9.30 -46.70 -11.05
CA SER A 97 9.53 -48.10 -11.41
C SER A 97 8.25 -48.69 -11.99
N MET A 98 8.35 -49.30 -13.16
CA MET A 98 7.24 -49.99 -13.81
C MET A 98 7.27 -51.49 -13.47
N ILE A 99 6.18 -51.97 -12.86
CA ILE A 99 6.07 -53.33 -12.34
C ILE A 99 4.77 -53.93 -12.82
N VAL A 100 4.79 -55.07 -13.52
CA VAL A 100 3.56 -55.81 -13.85
C VAL A 100 3.35 -56.93 -12.84
N ARG A 101 2.11 -57.11 -12.38
CA ARG A 101 1.70 -58.19 -11.50
C ARG A 101 0.51 -58.95 -12.09
N PHE A 102 0.67 -60.27 -12.18
CA PHE A 102 -0.38 -61.21 -12.55
C PHE A 102 -0.69 -62.14 -11.39
N SER A 103 -1.96 -62.28 -11.04
CA SER A 103 -2.41 -63.16 -9.96
C SER A 103 -3.78 -63.76 -10.28
N SER A 104 -4.00 -65.00 -9.84
CA SER A 104 -5.29 -65.68 -9.92
C SER A 104 -5.66 -66.23 -8.54
N PRO A 105 -6.85 -65.93 -8.00
CA PRO A 105 -7.28 -66.44 -6.70
C PRO A 105 -7.57 -67.94 -6.74
N LYS A 106 -7.74 -68.55 -7.92
CA LYS A 106 -8.05 -69.98 -8.09
C LYS A 106 -6.87 -70.93 -7.81
N LYS A 107 -5.69 -70.42 -7.45
CA LYS A 107 -4.43 -71.18 -7.25
C LYS A 107 -3.96 -71.99 -8.47
N ASP A 108 -4.63 -71.87 -9.61
CA ASP A 108 -4.26 -72.51 -10.87
C ASP A 108 -2.85 -72.11 -11.33
N TYR A 109 -2.40 -70.91 -10.97
CA TYR A 109 -1.09 -70.38 -11.34
C TYR A 109 -0.44 -69.60 -10.19
N ALA A 110 0.90 -69.72 -10.07
CA ALA A 110 1.68 -68.95 -9.12
C ALA A 110 1.78 -67.46 -9.53
N PRO A 111 1.56 -66.50 -8.61
CA PRO A 111 1.64 -65.07 -8.91
C PRO A 111 2.98 -64.69 -9.54
N LEU A 112 2.92 -63.84 -10.57
CA LEU A 112 4.09 -63.36 -11.29
C LEU A 112 4.20 -61.85 -11.10
N GLU A 113 5.34 -61.40 -10.59
CA GLU A 113 5.68 -59.99 -10.47
C GLU A 113 6.98 -59.72 -11.23
N TYR A 114 6.96 -58.73 -12.13
CA TYR A 114 8.11 -58.40 -12.95
C TYR A 114 8.32 -56.89 -13.05
N LYS A 115 9.48 -56.44 -12.58
CA LYS A 115 9.96 -55.07 -12.75
C LYS A 115 10.71 -54.97 -14.07
N PHE A 116 10.06 -54.38 -15.08
CA PHE A 116 10.56 -54.39 -16.45
C PHE A 116 11.23 -53.08 -16.86
N GLY A 117 11.18 -52.01 -16.08
CA GLY A 117 11.86 -50.77 -16.45
C GLY A 117 11.60 -49.61 -15.50
N ASN A 118 12.30 -48.50 -15.74
CA ASN A 118 12.08 -47.23 -15.04
C ASN A 118 11.60 -46.18 -16.05
N MET A 119 10.71 -45.30 -15.60
CA MET A 119 10.12 -44.22 -16.39
C MET A 119 10.23 -42.90 -15.63
N GLU A 120 10.76 -41.87 -16.28
CA GLU A 120 10.80 -40.51 -15.74
C GLU A 120 9.63 -39.71 -16.29
N VAL A 121 8.76 -39.27 -15.40
CA VAL A 121 7.55 -38.52 -15.73
C VAL A 121 7.85 -37.04 -15.62
N LYS A 122 7.71 -36.31 -16.75
CA LYS A 122 7.93 -34.86 -16.85
C LYS A 122 6.70 -34.17 -17.43
N TYR A 123 5.84 -33.71 -16.54
CA TYR A 123 4.77 -32.77 -16.89
C TYR A 123 5.30 -31.35 -16.92
N SER A 124 5.15 -30.72 -18.09
CA SER A 124 5.25 -29.27 -18.23
C SER A 124 3.97 -28.69 -17.63
N ILE A 125 3.98 -28.39 -16.34
CA ILE A 125 2.83 -27.77 -15.67
C ILE A 125 2.67 -26.38 -16.31
N PRO A 126 1.59 -26.10 -17.08
CA PRO A 126 1.29 -24.71 -17.39
C PRO A 126 0.99 -24.06 -16.04
N GLU A 127 1.70 -22.98 -15.69
CA GLU A 127 1.38 -22.20 -14.49
C GLU A 127 -0.12 -21.93 -14.49
N LYS A 128 -0.86 -22.65 -13.62
CA LYS A 128 -2.28 -22.43 -13.44
C LYS A 128 -2.37 -21.04 -12.86
N LYS A 129 -2.62 -20.03 -13.70
CA LYS A 129 -2.96 -18.69 -13.28
C LYS A 129 -4.25 -18.82 -12.47
N VAL A 130 -4.11 -18.99 -11.17
CA VAL A 130 -5.24 -18.97 -10.26
C VAL A 130 -5.81 -17.56 -10.34
N ASP A 131 -7.01 -17.46 -10.89
CA ASP A 131 -7.74 -16.19 -10.94
C ASP A 131 -7.87 -15.65 -9.51
N PRO A 132 -7.28 -14.48 -9.19
CA PRO A 132 -7.30 -13.93 -7.84
C PRO A 132 -8.72 -13.62 -7.33
N ASN A 133 -9.73 -13.60 -8.22
CA ASN A 133 -11.12 -13.35 -7.86
C ASN A 133 -11.94 -14.64 -7.66
N ARG A 134 -11.36 -15.82 -7.90
CA ARG A 134 -12.06 -17.08 -7.69
C ARG A 134 -12.01 -17.43 -6.20
N ALA A 135 -13.17 -17.40 -5.55
CA ALA A 135 -13.29 -17.90 -4.18
C ALA A 135 -12.79 -19.36 -4.13
N PRO A 136 -11.90 -19.70 -3.19
CA PRO A 136 -11.37 -21.05 -3.08
C PRO A 136 -12.54 -22.00 -2.84
N THR A 137 -12.84 -22.82 -3.84
CA THR A 137 -13.91 -23.80 -3.73
C THR A 137 -13.38 -24.90 -2.81
N LEU A 138 -14.17 -25.29 -1.80
CA LEU A 138 -13.78 -26.29 -0.79
C LEU A 138 -13.31 -27.63 -1.40
N MET A 139 -13.61 -27.87 -2.67
CA MET A 139 -13.23 -29.05 -3.46
C MET A 139 -11.78 -29.05 -3.96
N GLU A 140 -11.01 -27.96 -3.85
CA GLU A 140 -9.57 -27.95 -4.23
C GLU A 140 -8.66 -28.41 -3.07
N SER A 141 -9.25 -28.78 -1.94
CA SER A 141 -8.60 -29.31 -0.74
C SER A 141 -8.72 -30.83 -0.66
N GLU A 142 -8.52 -31.55 -1.76
CA GLU A 142 -8.47 -33.02 -1.74
C GLU A 142 -7.04 -33.50 -1.48
N GLY A 143 -6.67 -33.46 -0.21
CA GLY A 143 -5.47 -34.10 0.32
C GLY A 143 -5.55 -34.11 1.86
N PRO A 144 -4.84 -35.02 2.55
CA PRO A 144 -4.77 -35.06 4.01
C PRO A 144 -3.91 -33.89 4.52
N ASN A 145 -4.33 -32.67 4.24
CA ASN A 145 -3.57 -31.45 4.47
C ASN A 145 -3.90 -30.86 5.84
N PHE A 146 -3.61 -31.60 6.90
CA PHE A 146 -3.52 -31.06 8.26
C PHE A 146 -2.15 -30.37 8.48
N TYR A 147 -1.74 -29.54 7.52
CA TYR A 147 -0.53 -28.72 7.65
C TYR A 147 -0.94 -27.29 8.00
N PRO A 148 -0.27 -26.65 8.98
CA PRO A 148 -0.49 -25.25 9.25
C PRO A 148 -0.18 -24.45 7.98
N LYS A 149 -1.13 -23.61 7.56
CA LYS A 149 -0.89 -22.67 6.45
C LYS A 149 0.27 -21.75 6.83
N PRO A 150 1.17 -21.41 5.89
CA PRO A 150 2.22 -20.44 6.16
C PRO A 150 1.60 -19.09 6.58
N ASP A 151 2.23 -18.43 7.56
CA ASP A 151 1.80 -17.12 8.02
C ASP A 151 1.98 -16.08 6.89
N GLN A 152 1.00 -15.20 6.74
CA GLN A 152 0.98 -14.15 5.71
C GLN A 152 1.13 -12.79 6.40
N PRO A 153 2.36 -12.30 6.64
CA PRO A 153 2.56 -11.03 7.31
C PRO A 153 2.07 -9.88 6.42
N HIS A 154 1.26 -8.99 7.00
CA HIS A 154 0.86 -7.76 6.33
C HIS A 154 2.06 -6.80 6.23
N ILE A 155 2.43 -6.39 5.01
CA ILE A 155 3.53 -5.44 4.78
C ILE A 155 2.97 -4.02 4.85
N PHE A 156 3.33 -3.28 5.89
CA PHE A 156 2.97 -1.87 6.03
C PHE A 156 3.73 -0.99 5.03
N LYS A 157 3.09 0.09 4.59
CA LYS A 157 3.77 1.12 3.80
C LYS A 157 4.84 1.80 4.65
N PRO A 158 6.06 2.05 4.11
CA PRO A 158 7.07 2.79 4.83
C PRO A 158 6.62 4.22 5.09
N GLU A 159 6.99 4.78 6.24
CA GLU A 159 6.73 6.17 6.57
C GLU A 159 7.43 7.11 5.57
N PRO A 160 6.77 8.19 5.13
CA PRO A 160 7.41 9.18 4.26
C PRO A 160 8.58 9.85 4.99
N LYS A 161 9.73 9.98 4.31
CA LYS A 161 10.91 10.65 4.87
C LYS A 161 10.61 12.12 5.11
N ALA A 162 10.82 12.58 6.34
CA ALA A 162 10.74 13.99 6.67
C ALA A 162 11.86 14.81 5.97
N PRO A 163 11.61 16.07 5.60
CA PRO A 163 12.63 16.93 5.02
C PRO A 163 13.77 17.25 6.00
N ASN A 164 14.90 17.76 5.48
CA ASN A 164 16.06 18.13 6.28
C ASN A 164 15.69 19.20 7.33
N LYS A 165 15.94 18.89 8.62
CA LYS A 165 15.65 19.76 9.77
C LYS A 165 16.34 21.13 9.66
N VAL A 166 17.59 21.16 9.18
CA VAL A 166 18.37 22.40 9.06
C VAL A 166 17.74 23.36 8.06
N PHE A 167 17.25 22.80 6.94
CA PHE A 167 16.56 23.60 5.93
C PHE A 167 15.23 24.15 6.47
N ALA A 168 14.46 23.33 7.19
CA ALA A 168 13.21 23.76 7.80
C ALA A 168 13.41 24.89 8.82
N GLU A 169 14.45 24.79 9.66
CA GLU A 169 14.80 25.82 10.64
C GLU A 169 15.25 27.13 9.97
N PHE A 170 16.05 27.04 8.91
CA PHE A 170 16.45 28.21 8.12
C PHE A 170 15.25 28.96 7.54
N VAL A 171 14.32 28.24 6.91
CA VAL A 171 13.10 28.85 6.33
C VAL A 171 12.20 29.43 7.43
N PHE A 172 12.10 28.78 8.59
CA PHE A 172 11.35 29.29 9.73
C PHE A 172 11.91 30.64 10.22
N VAL A 173 13.23 30.75 10.38
CA VAL A 173 13.88 32.03 10.75
C VAL A 173 13.67 33.10 9.66
N LEU A 174 13.79 32.72 8.39
CA LEU A 174 13.58 33.62 7.26
C LEU A 174 12.18 34.25 7.26
N MET A 175 11.17 33.51 7.74
CA MET A 175 9.78 33.99 7.83
C MET A 175 9.60 35.18 8.78
N PHE A 176 10.52 35.41 9.72
CA PHE A 176 10.47 36.55 10.64
C PHE A 176 11.04 37.85 10.05
N ILE A 177 11.81 37.79 8.97
CA ILE A 177 12.46 38.97 8.38
C ILE A 177 11.45 40.06 7.96
N PRO A 178 10.32 39.74 7.27
CA PRO A 178 9.34 40.76 6.92
C PRO A 178 8.73 41.47 8.13
N TRP A 179 8.55 40.75 9.24
CA TRP A 179 8.04 41.31 10.49
C TRP A 179 9.05 42.29 11.12
N CYS A 180 10.32 41.91 11.17
CA CYS A 180 11.39 42.81 11.63
C CYS A 180 11.48 44.07 10.75
N TYR A 181 11.38 43.90 9.43
CA TYR A 181 11.40 45.01 8.49
C TYR A 181 10.21 45.96 8.68
N LEU A 182 9.01 45.43 8.91
CA LEU A 182 7.81 46.23 9.22
C LEU A 182 8.03 47.11 10.47
N LEU A 183 8.57 46.54 11.54
CA LEU A 183 8.85 47.27 12.78
C LEU A 183 9.90 48.37 12.58
N PHE A 184 10.93 48.10 11.76
CA PHE A 184 11.94 49.10 11.41
C PHE A 184 11.32 50.28 10.64
N ILE A 185 10.48 50.00 9.64
CA ILE A 185 9.77 51.02 8.86
C ILE A 185 8.89 51.89 9.76
N TRP A 186 8.17 51.27 10.70
CA TRP A 186 7.31 51.96 11.64
C TRP A 186 8.08 52.92 12.55
N ASN A 187 9.26 52.52 13.00
CA ASN A 187 10.15 53.39 13.77
C ASN A 187 10.64 54.58 12.94
N LYS A 188 10.98 54.35 11.66
CA LYS A 188 11.41 55.42 10.74
C LYS A 188 10.28 56.40 10.36
N ILE A 189 9.05 55.90 10.19
CA ILE A 189 7.86 56.72 9.89
C ILE A 189 7.43 57.57 11.10
N GLY A 190 7.80 57.17 12.32
CA GLY A 190 7.40 57.86 13.54
C GLY A 190 5.92 57.66 13.86
N ILE A 191 5.51 56.41 14.13
CA ILE A 191 4.11 56.12 14.47
C ILE A 191 3.63 56.98 15.64
N ASN A 192 2.58 57.75 15.38
CA ASN A 192 1.94 58.59 16.37
C ASN A 192 0.87 57.79 17.15
N ILE A 193 1.22 57.33 18.35
CA ILE A 193 0.29 56.69 19.30
C ILE A 193 -0.41 57.70 20.24
N ASN A 194 -0.07 58.99 20.18
CA ASN A 194 -0.64 60.02 21.06
C ASN A 194 -2.15 60.20 20.88
N GLY A 195 -2.69 59.72 19.75
CA GLY A 195 -4.13 59.66 19.50
C GLY A 195 -4.89 58.75 20.47
N LEU A 196 -4.23 57.82 21.16
CA LEU A 196 -4.83 56.92 22.14
C LEU A 196 -4.92 57.51 23.56
N PHE A 197 -4.04 58.48 23.88
CA PHE A 197 -3.84 59.02 25.24
C PHE A 197 -4.47 60.39 25.48
N TYR A 198 -5.40 60.84 24.62
CA TYR A 198 -5.90 62.22 24.70
C TYR A 198 -6.82 62.50 25.91
N ASN A 199 -7.41 61.48 26.51
CA ASN A 199 -8.29 61.60 27.68
C ASN A 199 -8.27 60.27 28.47
N SER A 200 -8.31 60.33 29.79
CA SER A 200 -8.32 59.17 30.69
C SER A 200 -9.43 58.17 30.35
N LYS A 201 -10.63 58.64 29.95
CA LYS A 201 -11.72 57.75 29.53
C LYS A 201 -11.38 56.96 28.26
N THR A 202 -10.75 57.60 27.27
CA THR A 202 -10.39 56.96 26.00
C THR A 202 -9.25 55.99 26.17
N PHE A 203 -8.30 56.29 27.05
CA PHE A 203 -7.26 55.34 27.41
C PHE A 203 -7.86 54.06 27.99
N ILE A 204 -8.78 54.17 28.96
CA ILE A 204 -9.42 53.03 29.61
C ILE A 204 -10.19 52.16 28.60
N PHE A 205 -11.09 52.75 27.79
CA PHE A 205 -11.84 51.96 26.81
C PHE A 205 -10.94 51.43 25.69
N GLY A 206 -9.90 52.18 25.29
CA GLY A 206 -8.94 51.74 24.29
C GLY A 206 -8.17 50.51 24.75
N VAL A 207 -7.67 50.51 25.99
CA VAL A 207 -6.98 49.35 26.58
C VAL A 207 -7.93 48.16 26.71
N LEU A 208 -9.16 48.36 27.19
CA LEU A 208 -10.16 47.30 27.28
C LEU A 208 -10.49 46.68 25.91
N PHE A 209 -10.58 47.51 24.87
CA PHE A 209 -10.81 47.02 23.52
C PHE A 209 -9.61 46.21 22.99
N ILE A 210 -8.37 46.67 23.22
CA ILE A 210 -7.17 45.92 22.82
C ILE A 210 -7.07 44.59 23.57
N LEU A 211 -7.38 44.60 24.88
CA LEU A 211 -7.43 43.38 25.68
C LEU A 211 -8.50 42.41 25.17
N SER A 212 -9.65 42.93 24.75
CA SER A 212 -10.72 42.10 24.15
C SER A 212 -10.29 41.46 22.82
N LEU A 213 -9.58 42.20 21.96
CA LEU A 213 -9.01 41.66 20.74
C LEU A 213 -7.92 40.62 21.02
N CYS A 214 -7.06 40.89 22.00
CA CYS A 214 -6.04 39.95 22.46
C CYS A 214 -6.67 38.65 23.00
N SER A 215 -7.82 38.75 23.68
CA SER A 215 -8.56 37.59 24.16
C SER A 215 -9.11 36.75 22.99
N ILE A 216 -9.69 37.37 21.96
CA ILE A 216 -10.13 36.67 20.74
C ILE A 216 -8.96 35.93 20.07
N ILE A 217 -7.82 36.61 19.88
CA ILE A 217 -6.62 35.99 19.31
C ILE A 217 -6.13 34.83 20.20
N GLY A 218 -6.13 35.00 21.52
CA GLY A 218 -5.77 33.94 22.47
C GLY A 218 -6.69 32.73 22.38
N ILE A 219 -8.01 32.93 22.26
CA ILE A 219 -8.98 31.85 22.05
C ILE A 219 -8.68 31.11 20.74
N LEU A 220 -8.38 31.83 19.66
CA LEU A 220 -8.00 31.22 18.37
C LEU A 220 -6.70 30.41 18.47
N VAL A 221 -5.69 30.91 19.18
CA VAL A 221 -4.45 30.15 19.43
C VAL A 221 -4.75 28.88 20.24
N LEU A 222 -5.58 28.98 21.28
CA LEU A 222 -6.00 27.81 22.07
C LEU A 222 -6.82 26.79 21.27
N PHE A 223 -7.57 27.24 20.25
CA PHE A 223 -8.23 26.36 19.28
C PHE A 223 -7.24 25.55 18.45
N PHE A 224 -6.13 26.14 18.01
CA PHE A 224 -5.08 25.40 17.32
C PHE A 224 -4.34 24.39 18.21
N ILE A 225 -4.28 24.63 19.53
CA ILE A 225 -3.53 23.78 20.46
C ILE A 225 -4.39 22.67 21.08
N LYS A 226 -5.62 22.99 21.54
CA LYS A 226 -6.38 22.07 22.41
C LYS A 226 -7.91 22.19 22.36
N LEU A 227 -8.50 23.36 22.09
CA LEU A 227 -9.96 23.54 22.21
C LEU A 227 -10.73 22.82 21.11
N ASN A 228 -11.88 22.25 21.47
CA ASN A 228 -12.83 21.72 20.48
C ASN A 228 -13.61 22.88 19.81
N LEU A 229 -14.18 22.62 18.63
CA LEU A 229 -14.92 23.59 17.84
C LEU A 229 -16.06 24.24 18.64
N PHE A 230 -16.89 23.46 19.32
CA PHE A 230 -18.02 24.00 20.10
C PHE A 230 -17.58 24.85 21.29
N GLN A 231 -16.49 24.47 21.96
CA GLN A 231 -15.92 25.26 23.06
C GLN A 231 -15.39 26.59 22.54
N THR A 232 -14.71 26.54 21.40
CA THR A 232 -14.19 27.74 20.72
C THR A 232 -15.33 28.65 20.30
N LEU A 233 -16.38 28.11 19.67
CA LEU A 233 -17.57 28.88 19.27
C LEU A 233 -18.26 29.53 20.46
N GLY A 234 -18.43 28.81 21.57
CA GLY A 234 -19.00 29.35 22.80
C GLY A 234 -18.14 30.47 23.40
N ALA A 235 -16.83 30.24 23.51
CA ALA A 235 -15.88 31.23 24.02
C ALA A 235 -15.80 32.48 23.11
N LEU A 236 -15.75 32.28 21.79
CA LEU A 236 -15.75 33.34 20.80
C LEU A 236 -17.08 34.11 20.80
N GLY A 237 -18.20 33.41 21.03
CA GLY A 237 -19.53 34.01 21.18
C GLY A 237 -19.56 35.00 22.35
N ILE A 238 -19.13 34.57 23.54
CA ILE A 238 -19.00 35.45 24.71
C ILE A 238 -18.00 36.58 24.42
N ALA A 239 -16.88 36.25 23.77
CA ALA A 239 -15.85 37.23 23.41
C ALA A 239 -16.33 38.33 22.47
N SER A 240 -17.16 37.96 21.50
CA SER A 240 -17.72 38.90 20.54
C SER A 240 -18.62 39.94 21.19
N ILE A 241 -19.37 39.57 22.24
CA ILE A 241 -20.29 40.47 22.94
C ILE A 241 -19.51 41.60 23.61
N TYR A 242 -18.55 41.28 24.50
CA TYR A 242 -17.78 42.32 25.19
C TYR A 242 -16.89 43.11 24.21
N THR A 243 -16.32 42.46 23.19
CA THR A 243 -15.50 43.13 22.17
C THR A 243 -16.32 44.13 21.37
N SER A 244 -17.56 43.79 21.02
CA SER A 244 -18.48 44.68 20.30
C SER A 244 -18.84 45.91 21.14
N ILE A 245 -19.12 45.72 22.44
CA ILE A 245 -19.43 46.82 23.36
C ILE A 245 -18.22 47.76 23.51
N PHE A 246 -17.04 47.23 23.83
CA PHE A 246 -15.83 48.05 23.98
C PHE A 246 -15.42 48.72 22.67
N GLY A 247 -15.55 48.01 21.55
CA GLY A 247 -15.30 48.55 20.21
C GLY A 247 -16.23 49.72 19.88
N HIS A 248 -17.53 49.57 20.12
CA HIS A 248 -18.51 50.64 19.91
C HIS A 248 -18.18 51.89 20.75
N LEU A 249 -17.83 51.71 22.03
CA LEU A 249 -17.45 52.81 22.91
C LEU A 249 -16.19 53.56 22.44
N VAL A 250 -15.14 52.82 22.03
CA VAL A 250 -13.89 53.41 21.53
C VAL A 250 -14.11 54.16 20.21
N LEU A 251 -14.85 53.56 19.28
CA LEU A 251 -15.13 54.16 17.97
C LEU A 251 -16.00 55.41 18.11
N ARG A 252 -17.00 55.39 18.99
CA ARG A 252 -17.83 56.56 19.29
C ARG A 252 -17.00 57.73 19.82
N GLN A 253 -16.11 57.48 20.78
CA GLN A 253 -15.24 58.53 21.32
C GLN A 253 -14.29 59.13 20.28
N LYS A 254 -13.75 58.29 19.38
CA LYS A 254 -12.93 58.76 18.25
C LYS A 254 -13.75 59.59 17.26
N ALA A 255 -15.01 59.22 17.01
CA ALA A 255 -15.92 59.98 16.16
C ALA A 255 -16.30 61.34 16.78
N ASP A 256 -16.59 61.38 18.07
CA ASP A 256 -16.90 62.60 18.82
C ASP A 256 -15.71 63.58 18.81
N LYS A 257 -14.48 63.07 19.04
CA LYS A 257 -13.25 63.87 18.94
C LYS A 257 -13.09 64.49 17.55
N ARG A 258 -13.22 63.71 16.48
CA ARG A 258 -13.12 64.21 15.10
C ARG A 258 -14.19 65.27 14.81
N SER A 259 -15.40 65.08 15.33
CA SER A 259 -16.50 66.04 15.16
C SER A 259 -16.24 67.35 15.90
N ALA A 260 -15.71 67.29 17.13
CA ALA A 260 -15.32 68.47 17.90
C ALA A 260 -14.17 69.24 17.22
N GLU A 261 -13.13 68.54 16.74
CA GLU A 261 -12.02 69.15 15.98
C GLU A 261 -12.50 69.84 14.70
N ARG A 262 -13.45 69.25 13.97
CA ARG A 262 -14.08 69.88 12.80
C ARG A 262 -14.82 71.16 13.17
N LYS A 263 -15.66 71.13 14.23
CA LYS A 263 -16.39 72.32 14.71
C LYS A 263 -15.44 73.45 15.14
N LEU A 264 -14.33 73.13 15.81
CA LEU A 264 -13.31 74.10 16.19
C LEU A 264 -12.61 74.72 14.96
N LYS A 265 -12.29 73.91 13.94
CA LYS A 265 -11.73 74.43 12.68
C LYS A 265 -12.68 75.38 11.97
N VAL A 266 -13.97 75.01 11.87
CA VAL A 266 -15.00 75.86 11.25
C VAL A 266 -15.19 77.17 12.03
N LYS A 267 -15.23 77.13 13.37
CA LYS A 267 -15.34 78.33 14.21
C LYS A 267 -14.12 79.26 14.07
N LYS A 268 -12.92 78.69 13.93
CA LYS A 268 -11.67 79.45 13.72
C LYS A 268 -11.61 80.09 12.33
N SER A 269 -12.19 79.46 11.30
CA SER A 269 -12.30 80.08 9.97
C SER A 269 -13.40 81.15 9.88
N SER A 270 -14.39 81.13 10.78
CA SER A 270 -15.51 82.08 10.78
C SER A 270 -15.36 83.27 11.75
N SER A 271 -14.31 83.30 12.59
CA SER A 271 -14.02 84.43 13.49
C SER A 271 -13.24 85.53 12.75
N PRO A 272 -13.58 86.84 12.92
CA PRO A 272 -12.86 87.93 12.27
C PRO A 272 -11.37 87.95 12.69
N PRO A 273 -10.44 88.41 11.82
CA PRO A 273 -9.05 88.52 12.20
C PRO A 273 -8.90 89.48 13.40
N PRO A 274 -7.98 89.22 14.34
CA PRO A 274 -7.76 90.12 15.47
C PRO A 274 -7.38 91.52 14.97
N PRO A 275 -7.81 92.60 15.65
CA PRO A 275 -7.45 93.95 15.25
C PRO A 275 -5.93 94.09 15.31
N SER A 276 -5.36 94.45 14.17
CA SER A 276 -3.98 94.89 14.02
C SER A 276 -3.71 96.03 15.01
N SER A 277 -2.92 95.78 16.04
CA SER A 277 -2.32 96.86 16.84
C SER A 277 -1.14 97.46 16.06
N PRO A 278 -0.85 98.76 16.22
CA PRO A 278 -0.20 99.57 15.20
C PRO A 278 1.30 99.32 15.10
N LYS A 279 1.83 99.36 13.87
CA LYS A 279 3.26 99.58 13.61
C LYS A 279 3.71 100.83 14.36
N LYS A 280 4.61 100.67 15.34
CA LYS A 280 5.49 101.74 15.79
C LYS A 280 6.62 101.85 14.77
N GLU A 281 6.52 102.83 13.89
CA GLU A 281 7.69 103.43 13.26
C GLU A 281 8.54 104.06 14.38
N THR A 282 9.83 103.79 14.39
CA THR A 282 10.78 104.54 15.21
C THR A 282 11.97 104.81 14.32
N GLU A 283 12.04 106.07 13.90
CA GLU A 283 13.18 106.73 13.29
C GLU A 283 14.45 106.46 14.10
N THR A 284 15.57 106.21 13.41
CA THR A 284 16.90 106.39 13.97
C THR A 284 17.81 106.91 12.87
N GLU A 285 17.98 108.23 12.84
CA GLU A 285 19.07 108.91 12.14
C GLU A 285 19.75 109.89 13.12
N LYS A 286 21.08 109.99 12.96
CA LYS A 286 22.11 110.80 13.67
C LYS A 286 22.79 110.08 14.83
N GLU A 287 23.98 109.50 14.64
CA GLU A 287 25.30 110.09 14.29
C GLU A 287 25.99 110.79 15.49
N LYS A 288 27.22 110.33 15.73
CA LYS A 288 28.40 110.93 16.40
C LYS A 288 28.74 110.58 17.86
N ASP A 289 29.81 109.77 17.96
CA ASP A 289 31.10 110.06 18.60
C ASP A 289 31.66 108.81 19.34
N THR A 290 32.64 108.09 18.80
CA THR A 290 34.10 108.35 18.78
C THR A 290 34.81 107.97 20.10
N LYS A 291 35.76 107.01 20.00
CA LYS A 291 36.83 106.54 20.95
C LYS A 291 36.36 105.60 22.10
N SER A 292 37.08 104.54 22.49
CA SER A 292 38.54 104.31 22.48
C SER A 292 38.88 102.82 22.61
N ASN A 293 40.04 102.47 22.02
CA ASN A 293 40.90 101.27 22.16
C ASN A 293 40.47 99.95 21.53
#